data_AF-A0AA35X2E6-F1
#
_entry.id   AF-A0AA35X2E6-F1
#
_cell.length_a   1.000
_cell.length_b   1.000
_cell.length_c   1.000
_cell.angle_alpha   90.00
_cell.angle_beta   90.00
_cell.angle_gamma   90.00
#
_symmetry.space_group_name_H-M   'P 1'
#
loop_
_entity.id
_entity.type
_entity.pdbx_description
1 polymer ?
#
loop_
_entity_poly.entity_id
_entity_poly.type
_entity_poly.pdbx_seq_one_letter_code
_entity_poly.pdbx_strand_id
1 'polypeptide(L)'
;MLILHRRVQLLQMTLVDCTREKFSKYEQLLNDAGQKPEFWDVVVITARDDSQKSIFDYQISLKKQRHEVPSFVKYIVISDPPGVKVGSGGSTLHCLEYLANNFGQHSLSQWKVLIIHAGGFSQRFPSQSVLGKVFLTLPCSKYPIQMLEALLMMYISIPGKMNYGVSCKTSELLSVYRGIFEYII
;
A
#
# COMPACT_ATOMS: atom_id res chain seq x y z
N MET A 1 33.33 -18.10 10.69
CA MET A 1 32.10 -17.82 11.48
C MET A 1 31.96 -16.34 11.88
N LEU A 2 32.99 -15.68 12.42
CA LEU A 2 32.95 -14.27 12.88
C LEU A 2 32.63 -13.21 11.81
N ILE A 3 33.11 -13.38 10.57
CA ILE A 3 32.87 -12.42 9.47
C ILE A 3 31.40 -12.45 9.01
N LEU A 4 30.78 -13.63 8.98
CA LEU A 4 29.36 -13.77 8.66
C LEU A 4 28.49 -13.11 9.72
N HIS A 5 28.82 -13.30 11.00
CA HIS A 5 28.09 -12.71 12.12
C HIS A 5 28.10 -11.17 12.09
N ARG A 6 29.27 -10.56 11.85
CA ARG A 6 29.39 -9.10 11.70
C ARG A 6 28.63 -8.57 10.48
N ARG A 7 28.64 -9.28 9.35
CA ARG A 7 27.86 -8.89 8.16
C ARG A 7 26.35 -8.93 8.42
N VAL A 8 25.85 -9.95 9.14
CA VAL A 8 24.43 -10.04 9.50
C VAL A 8 24.02 -8.93 10.46
N GLN A 9 24.84 -8.62 11.48
CA GLN A 9 24.56 -7.49 12.38
C GLN A 9 24.57 -6.14 11.68
N LEU A 10 25.54 -5.89 10.78
CA LEU A 10 25.58 -4.67 9.97
C LEU A 10 24.34 -4.56 9.07
N LEU A 11 23.91 -5.65 8.44
CA LEU A 11 22.70 -5.67 7.63
C LEU A 11 21.45 -5.37 8.48
N GLN A 12 21.32 -5.97 9.66
CA GLN A 12 20.21 -5.69 10.59
C GLN A 12 20.18 -4.23 11.03
N MET A 13 21.32 -3.66 11.42
CA MET A 13 21.41 -2.24 11.76
C MET A 13 21.00 -1.35 10.57
N THR A 14 21.45 -1.68 9.36
CA THR A 14 21.08 -0.90 8.16
C THR A 14 19.59 -1.01 7.80
N LEU A 15 18.93 -2.13 8.10
CA LEU A 15 17.48 -2.29 7.90
C LEU A 15 16.67 -1.48 8.91
N VAL A 16 17.13 -1.43 10.17
CA VAL A 16 16.52 -0.59 11.20
C VAL A 16 16.63 0.89 10.80
N ASP A 17 17.80 1.33 10.36
CA ASP A 17 18.00 2.71 9.93
C ASP A 17 17.18 3.05 8.68
N CYS A 18 17.13 2.16 7.69
CA CYS A 18 16.25 2.30 6.53
C CYS A 18 14.76 2.42 6.93
N THR A 19 14.32 1.62 7.90
CA THR A 19 12.94 1.67 8.41
C THR A 19 12.65 3.01 9.10
N ARG A 20 13.59 3.51 9.91
CA ARG A 20 13.49 4.84 10.54
C ARG A 20 13.43 5.96 9.52
N GLU A 21 14.24 5.89 8.47
CA GLU A 21 14.24 6.88 7.39
C GLU A 21 12.90 6.90 6.66
N LYS A 22 12.36 5.72 6.31
CA LYS A 22 11.03 5.61 5.68
C LYS A 22 9.91 6.13 6.57
N PHE A 23 10.00 5.87 7.87
CA PHE A 23 9.05 6.38 8.86
C PHE A 23 9.08 7.91 8.92
N SER A 24 10.26 8.51 9.06
CA SER A 24 10.41 9.98 9.10
C SER A 24 9.92 10.65 7.81
N LYS A 25 10.21 10.06 6.64
CA LYS A 25 9.69 10.54 5.36
C LYS A 25 8.16 10.47 5.30
N TYR A 26 7.56 9.40 5.82
CA TYR A 26 6.10 9.25 5.83
C TYR A 26 5.45 10.27 6.76
N GLU A 27 6.00 10.50 7.95
CA GLU A 27 5.53 11.57 8.84
C GLU A 27 5.59 12.94 8.17
N GLN A 28 6.64 13.23 7.38
CA GLN A 28 6.69 14.46 6.60
C GLN A 28 5.53 14.55 5.60
N LEU A 29 5.24 13.46 4.86
CA LEU A 29 4.11 13.42 3.90
C LEU A 29 2.74 13.64 4.55
N LEU A 30 2.57 13.26 5.82
CA LEU A 30 1.32 13.50 6.55
C LEU A 30 1.14 14.97 6.95
N ASN A 31 2.25 15.68 7.17
CA ASN A 31 2.26 17.07 7.65
C ASN A 31 2.41 18.10 6.52
N ASP A 32 2.78 17.67 5.31
CA ASP A 32 3.07 18.60 4.21
C ASP A 32 1.80 19.16 3.55
N ALA A 33 1.78 20.49 3.40
CA ALA A 33 0.68 21.26 2.80
C ALA A 33 1.14 22.08 1.59
N GLY A 34 2.41 21.98 1.16
CA GLY A 34 2.99 22.81 0.10
C GLY A 34 3.89 22.04 -0.88
N GLN A 35 3.60 22.18 -2.18
CA GLN A 35 4.11 21.38 -3.31
C GLN A 35 3.78 19.88 -3.21
N LYS A 36 3.34 19.30 -4.33
CA LYS A 36 2.97 17.87 -4.40
C LYS A 36 4.24 17.02 -4.20
N PRO A 37 4.42 16.35 -3.06
CA PRO A 37 5.61 15.57 -2.82
C PRO A 37 5.63 14.35 -3.76
N GLU A 38 6.83 13.83 -4.04
CA GLU A 38 6.99 12.69 -4.93
C GLU A 38 6.49 11.40 -4.26
N PHE A 39 5.23 11.09 -4.50
CA PHE A 39 4.53 9.94 -3.92
C PHE A 39 3.51 9.37 -4.91
N TRP A 40 2.69 8.41 -4.47
CA TRP A 40 1.64 7.79 -5.28
C TRP A 40 0.54 8.81 -5.64
N ASP A 41 0.10 8.82 -6.89
CA ASP A 41 -1.06 9.62 -7.31
C ASP A 41 -2.36 8.96 -6.86
N VAL A 42 -2.40 7.64 -7.01
CA VAL A 42 -3.56 6.81 -6.70
C VAL A 42 -3.13 5.56 -5.93
N VAL A 43 -3.84 5.26 -4.86
CA VAL A 43 -3.74 3.98 -4.14
C VAL A 43 -5.08 3.27 -4.29
N VAL A 44 -5.07 2.16 -5.02
CA VAL A 44 -6.23 1.28 -5.17
C VAL A 44 -6.16 0.17 -4.13
N ILE A 45 -7.25 -0.10 -3.44
CA ILE A 45 -7.38 -1.21 -2.50
C ILE A 45 -8.47 -2.13 -3.02
N THR A 46 -8.14 -3.40 -3.26
CA THR A 46 -9.15 -4.36 -3.74
C THR A 46 -9.93 -4.96 -2.56
N ALA A 47 -11.23 -5.13 -2.72
CA ALA A 47 -12.13 -5.74 -1.76
C ALA A 47 -12.80 -6.96 -2.40
N ARG A 48 -13.26 -7.90 -1.57
CA ARG A 48 -13.91 -9.14 -2.02
C ARG A 48 -15.28 -8.88 -2.66
N ASP A 49 -16.03 -7.94 -2.10
CA ASP A 49 -17.41 -7.62 -2.46
C ASP A 49 -17.75 -6.19 -2.03
N ASP A 50 -18.94 -5.72 -2.41
CA ASP A 50 -19.41 -4.37 -2.12
C ASP A 50 -19.63 -4.09 -0.62
N SER A 51 -19.90 -5.13 0.17
CA SER A 51 -20.03 -4.99 1.63
C SER A 51 -18.67 -4.66 2.25
N GLN A 52 -17.63 -5.41 1.89
CA GLN A 52 -16.27 -5.13 2.31
C GLN A 52 -15.76 -3.80 1.75
N LYS A 53 -16.08 -3.50 0.49
CA LYS A 53 -15.74 -2.21 -0.14
C LYS A 53 -16.24 -1.04 0.70
N SER A 54 -17.51 -1.09 1.12
CA SER A 54 -18.14 -0.03 1.93
C SER A 54 -17.43 0.17 3.28
N ILE A 55 -17.02 -0.92 3.93
CA ILE A 55 -16.24 -0.86 5.17
C ILE A 55 -14.87 -0.21 4.93
N PHE A 56 -14.18 -0.59 3.84
CA PHE A 56 -12.86 -0.07 3.52
C PHE A 56 -12.92 1.42 3.16
N ASP A 57 -13.92 1.84 2.39
CA ASP A 57 -14.15 3.25 2.08
C ASP A 57 -14.33 4.07 3.37
N TYR A 58 -15.13 3.56 4.31
CA TYR A 58 -15.32 4.20 5.62
C TYR A 58 -14.01 4.28 6.41
N GLN A 59 -13.24 3.18 6.50
CA GLN A 59 -11.95 3.17 7.18
C GLN A 59 -10.98 4.20 6.58
N ILE A 60 -10.86 4.26 5.26
CA ILE A 60 -10.00 5.24 4.58
C ILE A 60 -10.46 6.67 4.87
N SER A 61 -11.76 6.92 4.90
CA SER A 61 -12.30 8.24 5.24
C SER A 61 -11.88 8.68 6.65
N LEU A 62 -11.95 7.78 7.64
CA LEU A 62 -11.53 8.05 9.01
C LEU A 62 -10.02 8.30 9.09
N LYS A 63 -9.23 7.51 8.36
CA LYS A 63 -7.77 7.71 8.30
C LYS A 63 -7.39 9.07 7.74
N LYS A 64 -8.07 9.52 6.68
CA LYS A 64 -7.88 10.86 6.12
C LYS A 64 -8.23 11.95 7.12
N GLN A 65 -9.36 11.82 7.82
CA GLN A 65 -9.79 12.77 8.87
C GLN A 65 -8.79 12.84 10.04
N ARG A 66 -8.15 11.72 10.36
CA ARG A 66 -7.15 11.62 11.44
C ARG A 66 -5.72 11.93 11.00
N HIS A 67 -5.52 12.30 9.73
CA HIS A 67 -4.19 12.52 9.15
C HIS A 67 -3.25 11.31 9.28
N GLU A 68 -3.78 10.08 9.24
CA GLU A 68 -3.01 8.83 9.30
C GLU A 68 -2.47 8.40 7.91
N VAL A 69 -3.04 8.98 6.85
CA VAL A 69 -2.64 8.76 5.45
C VAL A 69 -2.52 10.09 4.70
N PRO A 70 -1.61 10.23 3.71
CA PRO A 70 -1.44 11.47 2.98
C PRO A 70 -2.72 11.94 2.27
N SER A 71 -3.20 13.13 2.62
CA SER A 71 -4.52 13.62 2.19
C SER A 71 -4.59 13.92 0.68
N PHE A 72 -3.47 14.30 0.07
CA PHE A 72 -3.34 14.61 -1.36
C PHE A 72 -3.44 13.37 -2.26
N VAL A 73 -3.35 12.16 -1.69
CA VAL A 73 -3.43 10.90 -2.45
C VAL A 73 -4.89 10.50 -2.68
N LYS A 74 -5.19 10.07 -3.91
CA LYS A 74 -6.50 9.51 -4.24
C LYS A 74 -6.52 8.04 -3.81
N TYR A 75 -7.36 7.72 -2.82
CA TYR A 75 -7.59 6.35 -2.40
C TYR A 75 -8.90 5.86 -3.03
N ILE A 76 -8.86 4.70 -3.67
CA ILE A 76 -10.03 4.11 -4.36
C ILE A 76 -10.16 2.66 -3.90
N VAL A 77 -11.33 2.27 -3.41
CA VAL A 77 -11.63 0.86 -3.14
C VAL A 77 -12.43 0.28 -4.29
N ILE A 78 -12.01 -0.88 -4.79
CA ILE A 78 -12.68 -1.58 -5.89
C ILE A 78 -13.02 -3.00 -5.41
N SER A 79 -14.29 -3.37 -5.47
CA SER A 79 -14.74 -4.74 -5.21
C SER A 79 -14.44 -5.64 -6.40
N ASP A 80 -14.09 -6.89 -6.15
CA ASP A 80 -14.04 -7.90 -7.19
C ASP A 80 -15.45 -8.10 -7.79
N PRO A 81 -15.57 -8.36 -9.11
CA PRO A 81 -16.86 -8.60 -9.76
C PRO A 81 -17.64 -9.74 -9.10
N PRO A 82 -18.98 -9.68 -9.07
CA PRO A 82 -19.79 -10.75 -8.51
C PRO A 82 -19.58 -12.06 -9.29
N GLY A 83 -19.56 -13.18 -8.56
CA GLY A 83 -19.42 -14.52 -9.13
C GLY A 83 -18.06 -15.15 -8.87
N VAL A 84 -17.35 -15.52 -9.94
CA VAL A 84 -16.12 -16.32 -9.83
C VAL A 84 -14.95 -15.45 -9.38
N LYS A 85 -14.15 -15.99 -8.46
CA LYS A 85 -12.95 -15.34 -7.96
C LYS A 85 -11.93 -15.13 -9.09
N VAL A 86 -11.65 -13.87 -9.39
CA VAL A 86 -10.75 -13.43 -10.48
C VAL A 86 -9.25 -13.60 -10.18
N GLY A 87 -8.89 -13.94 -8.94
CA GLY A 87 -7.49 -14.00 -8.50
C GLY A 87 -6.81 -12.61 -8.50
N SER A 88 -5.54 -12.52 -8.10
CA SER A 88 -4.85 -11.23 -8.06
C SER A 88 -4.67 -10.61 -9.44
N GLY A 89 -4.28 -11.39 -10.44
CA GLY A 89 -4.11 -10.90 -11.82
C GLY A 89 -5.42 -10.38 -12.44
N GLY A 90 -6.53 -11.11 -12.27
CA GLY A 90 -7.83 -10.63 -12.73
C GLY A 90 -8.31 -9.39 -11.96
N SER A 91 -8.06 -9.33 -10.65
CA SER A 91 -8.34 -8.15 -9.82
C SER A 91 -7.51 -6.93 -10.26
N THR A 92 -6.24 -7.12 -10.65
CA THR A 92 -5.39 -6.07 -11.23
C THR A 92 -6.01 -5.53 -12.53
N LEU A 93 -6.34 -6.42 -13.47
CA LEU A 93 -6.94 -6.02 -14.75
C LEU A 93 -8.26 -5.27 -14.55
N HIS A 94 -9.10 -5.76 -13.63
CA HIS A 94 -10.35 -5.10 -13.28
C HIS A 94 -10.13 -3.69 -12.72
N CYS A 95 -9.12 -3.50 -11.86
CA CYS A 95 -8.75 -2.18 -11.35
C CYS A 95 -8.30 -1.24 -12.48
N LEU A 96 -7.49 -1.73 -13.42
CA LEU A 96 -7.01 -0.92 -14.55
C LEU A 96 -8.15 -0.52 -15.48
N GLU A 97 -9.06 -1.43 -15.79
CA GLU A 97 -10.26 -1.16 -16.56
C GLU A 97 -11.13 -0.10 -15.85
N TYR A 98 -11.36 -0.26 -14.55
CA TYR A 98 -12.10 0.73 -13.75
C TYR A 98 -11.46 2.12 -13.83
N LEU A 99 -10.13 2.21 -13.64
CA LEU A 99 -9.41 3.48 -13.69
C LEU A 99 -9.48 4.11 -15.09
N ALA A 100 -9.29 3.32 -16.14
CA ALA A 100 -9.37 3.78 -17.52
C ALA A 100 -10.77 4.32 -17.86
N ASN A 101 -11.82 3.62 -17.43
CA ASN A 101 -13.21 3.99 -17.72
C ASN A 101 -13.66 5.25 -16.93
N ASN A 102 -13.19 5.43 -15.69
CA ASN A 102 -13.65 6.53 -14.84
C ASN A 102 -12.77 7.79 -14.92
N PHE A 103 -11.50 7.66 -15.31
CA PHE A 103 -10.55 8.78 -15.34
C PHE A 103 -9.87 9.00 -16.69
N GLY A 104 -10.09 8.10 -17.66
CA GLY A 104 -9.48 8.14 -18.98
C GLY A 104 -8.08 7.52 -19.03
N GLN A 105 -7.76 6.92 -20.18
CA GLN A 105 -6.47 6.26 -20.42
C GLN A 105 -5.29 7.25 -20.35
N HIS A 106 -5.49 8.48 -20.82
CA HIS A 106 -4.45 9.51 -20.77
C HIS A 106 -4.04 9.84 -19.32
N SER A 107 -5.01 10.02 -18.42
CA SER A 107 -4.75 10.27 -17.00
C SER A 107 -3.98 9.11 -16.37
N LEU A 108 -4.38 7.87 -16.68
CA LEU A 108 -3.71 6.66 -16.16
C LEU A 108 -2.25 6.57 -16.61
N SER A 109 -1.94 6.99 -17.85
CA SER A 109 -0.56 7.02 -18.38
C SER A 109 0.34 8.05 -17.70
N GLN A 110 -0.24 8.99 -16.93
CA GLN A 110 0.48 10.04 -16.21
C GLN A 110 0.40 9.86 -14.69
N TRP A 111 -0.04 8.69 -14.21
CA TRP A 111 -0.14 8.40 -12.79
C TRP A 111 0.83 7.32 -12.35
N LYS A 112 1.35 7.48 -11.13
CA LYS A 112 1.98 6.42 -10.35
C LYS A 112 0.90 5.80 -9.49
N VAL A 113 0.49 4.57 -9.83
CA VAL A 113 -0.61 3.85 -9.17
C VAL A 113 -0.07 2.70 -8.34
N LEU A 114 -0.50 2.60 -7.09
CA LEU A 114 -0.27 1.44 -6.24
C LEU A 114 -1.57 0.65 -6.07
N ILE A 115 -1.59 -0.62 -6.48
CA ILE A 115 -2.71 -1.54 -6.24
C ILE A 115 -2.37 -2.46 -5.07
N ILE A 116 -3.19 -2.44 -4.03
CA ILE A 116 -3.11 -3.29 -2.84
C ILE A 116 -4.22 -4.33 -2.91
N HIS A 117 -3.85 -5.58 -3.18
CA HIS A 117 -4.79 -6.70 -3.15
C HIS A 117 -5.15 -7.06 -1.71
N ALA A 118 -6.34 -6.66 -1.27
CA ALA A 118 -6.85 -6.90 0.08
C ALA A 118 -8.12 -7.78 0.12
N GLY A 119 -8.73 -8.10 -1.03
CA GLY A 119 -9.93 -8.94 -1.17
C GLY A 119 -9.73 -10.44 -0.92
N GLY A 120 -8.63 -10.85 -0.30
CA GLY A 120 -8.34 -12.25 0.01
C GLY A 120 -9.22 -12.81 1.14
N PHE A 121 -9.59 -14.09 1.04
CA PHE A 121 -10.20 -14.81 2.15
C PHE A 121 -9.19 -14.96 3.29
N SER A 122 -9.37 -14.18 4.34
CA SER A 122 -8.59 -14.30 5.58
C SER A 122 -9.08 -15.49 6.42
N GLN A 123 -9.19 -16.68 5.80
CA GLN A 123 -9.66 -17.91 6.43
C GLN A 123 -8.77 -18.38 7.60
N ARG A 124 -7.54 -17.88 7.67
CA ARG A 124 -6.57 -18.25 8.72
C ARG A 124 -6.64 -17.36 9.97
N PHE A 125 -7.39 -16.25 9.94
CA PHE A 125 -7.60 -15.34 11.09
C PHE A 125 -9.05 -14.82 11.09
N PRO A 126 -10.02 -15.62 11.60
CA PRO A 126 -11.45 -15.32 11.50
C PRO A 126 -11.88 -14.06 12.26
N SER A 127 -11.29 -13.80 13.43
CA SER A 127 -11.64 -12.65 14.31
C SER A 127 -11.31 -11.28 13.71
N GLN A 128 -10.52 -11.23 12.63
CA GLN A 128 -10.09 -10.00 11.95
C GLN A 128 -10.60 -9.90 10.51
N SER A 129 -11.40 -10.87 10.07
CA SER A 129 -11.90 -10.97 8.70
C SER A 129 -12.88 -9.85 8.32
N VAL A 130 -13.56 -9.22 9.31
CA VAL A 130 -14.57 -8.19 9.07
C VAL A 130 -13.94 -6.86 8.62
N LEU A 131 -12.85 -6.44 9.28
CA LEU A 131 -12.13 -5.22 8.92
C LEU A 131 -11.12 -5.43 7.79
N GLY A 132 -10.76 -6.69 7.49
CA GLY A 132 -9.75 -7.01 6.49
C GLY A 132 -8.32 -6.78 7.00
N LYS A 133 -7.38 -7.59 6.50
CA LYS A 133 -5.96 -7.55 6.93
C LYS A 133 -5.29 -6.20 6.70
N VAL A 134 -5.76 -5.44 5.70
CA VAL A 134 -5.19 -4.14 5.34
C VAL A 134 -5.42 -3.06 6.42
N PHE A 135 -6.40 -3.24 7.32
CA PHE A 135 -6.65 -2.34 8.46
C PHE A 135 -6.25 -2.97 9.80
N LEU A 136 -5.47 -4.06 9.77
CA LEU A 136 -4.97 -4.69 10.99
C LEU A 136 -3.92 -3.81 11.64
N THR A 137 -4.10 -3.51 12.94
CA THR A 137 -3.07 -2.88 13.76
C THR A 137 -1.89 -3.83 13.95
N LEU A 138 -0.69 -3.37 13.60
CA LEU A 138 0.55 -4.09 13.82
C LEU A 138 0.96 -4.00 15.29
N PRO A 139 1.56 -5.06 15.86
CA PRO A 139 2.14 -5.02 17.19
C PRO A 139 3.45 -4.20 17.16
N CYS A 140 3.33 -2.88 17.08
CA CYS A 140 4.46 -1.96 17.17
C CYS A 140 4.45 -1.28 18.54
N SER A 141 5.60 -1.26 19.23
CA SER A 141 5.68 -0.90 20.65
C SER A 141 5.45 0.58 20.96
N LYS A 142 5.46 1.46 19.95
CA LYS A 142 5.45 2.92 20.15
C LYS A 142 4.23 3.64 19.60
N TYR A 143 3.63 3.16 18.51
CA TYR A 143 2.43 3.75 17.89
C TYR A 143 1.56 2.66 17.27
N PRO A 144 0.21 2.73 17.38
CA PRO A 144 -0.69 1.80 16.73
C PRO A 144 -0.72 2.08 15.22
N ILE A 145 0.21 1.49 14.47
CA ILE A 145 0.29 1.57 13.01
C ILE A 145 -0.55 0.44 12.42
N GLN A 146 -1.44 0.74 11.46
CA GLN A 146 -2.14 -0.31 10.72
C GLN A 146 -1.38 -0.72 9.45
N MET A 147 -1.75 -1.88 8.90
CA MET A 147 -1.08 -2.49 7.76
C MET A 147 -1.04 -1.57 6.53
N LEU A 148 -2.10 -0.80 6.26
CA LEU A 148 -2.13 0.15 5.14
C LEU A 148 -0.99 1.16 5.23
N GLU A 149 -0.86 1.85 6.37
CA GLU A 149 0.21 2.82 6.61
C GLU A 149 1.58 2.15 6.52
N ALA A 150 1.72 0.94 7.08
CA ALA A 150 2.96 0.17 6.97
C ALA A 150 3.34 -0.14 5.52
N LEU A 151 2.37 -0.52 4.68
CA LEU A 151 2.60 -0.76 3.25
C LEU A 151 3.00 0.52 2.52
N LEU A 152 2.30 1.63 2.78
CA LEU A 152 2.61 2.94 2.19
C LEU A 152 4.01 3.42 2.59
N MET A 153 4.36 3.31 3.88
CA MET A 153 5.70 3.57 4.40
C MET A 153 6.74 2.69 3.70
N MET A 154 6.45 1.41 3.54
CA MET A 154 7.43 0.51 2.94
C MET A 154 7.72 0.85 1.48
N TYR A 155 6.69 1.29 0.75
CA TYR A 155 6.71 1.61 -0.67
C TYR A 155 7.03 3.09 -0.96
N ILE A 156 7.35 3.89 0.07
CA ILE A 156 7.53 5.35 -0.03
C ILE A 156 8.59 5.79 -1.03
N SER A 157 9.64 5.00 -1.24
CA SER A 157 10.75 5.35 -2.14
C SER A 157 10.54 4.92 -3.59
N ILE A 158 9.46 4.20 -3.88
CA ILE A 158 9.21 3.66 -5.22
C ILE A 158 8.79 4.75 -6.21
N PRO A 159 7.83 5.64 -5.87
CA PRO A 159 7.39 6.66 -6.80
C PRO A 159 8.57 7.45 -7.38
N GLY A 160 9.55 7.85 -6.56
CA GLY A 160 10.74 8.58 -7.04
C GLY A 160 11.76 7.81 -7.86
N LYS A 161 11.52 6.52 -8.10
CA LYS A 161 12.40 5.66 -8.90
C LYS A 161 11.70 5.02 -10.10
N MET A 162 10.40 5.30 -10.28
CA MET A 162 9.62 4.74 -11.38
C MET A 162 9.11 5.84 -12.31
N ASN A 163 8.96 5.47 -13.59
CA ASN A 163 8.13 6.22 -14.53
C ASN A 163 6.65 6.09 -14.13
N TYR A 164 5.78 6.86 -14.78
CA TYR A 164 4.34 6.64 -14.67
C TYR A 164 3.97 5.20 -15.02
N GLY A 165 3.01 4.64 -14.29
CA GLY A 165 2.67 3.23 -14.38
C GLY A 165 2.12 2.68 -13.07
N VAL A 166 2.02 1.35 -13.02
CA VAL A 166 1.29 0.61 -11.97
C VAL A 166 2.23 -0.32 -11.23
N SER A 167 2.19 -0.28 -9.90
CA SER A 167 2.81 -1.27 -9.02
C SER A 167 1.75 -2.03 -8.26
N CYS A 168 1.90 -3.35 -8.11
CA CYS A 168 0.95 -4.20 -7.40
C CYS A 168 1.59 -4.82 -6.16
N LYS A 169 0.81 -4.95 -5.07
CA LYS A 169 1.23 -5.58 -3.83
C LYS A 169 0.06 -6.30 -3.15
N THR A 170 0.34 -7.40 -2.45
CA THR A 170 -0.61 -8.05 -1.55
C THR A 170 -0.59 -7.41 -0.16
N SER A 171 -1.75 -7.30 0.48
CA SER A 171 -1.84 -6.78 1.85
C SER A 171 -1.26 -7.70 2.92
N GLU A 172 -0.92 -8.95 2.57
CA GLU A 172 -0.48 -9.97 3.54
C GLU A 172 1.04 -10.03 3.76
N LEU A 173 1.81 -9.30 2.95
CA LEU A 173 3.28 -9.38 2.97
C LEU A 173 3.90 -8.01 3.21
N LEU A 174 4.40 -7.78 4.42
CA LEU A 174 5.28 -6.65 4.71
C LEU A 174 6.71 -7.04 4.34
N SER A 175 7.31 -6.33 3.38
CA SER A 175 8.68 -6.59 2.93
C SER A 175 9.53 -5.35 3.17
N VAL A 176 10.57 -5.47 4.01
CA VAL A 176 11.57 -4.42 4.19
C VAL A 176 12.70 -4.63 3.19
N TYR A 177 12.95 -3.63 2.35
CA TYR A 177 14.00 -3.68 1.34
C TYR A 177 14.90 -2.44 1.41
N ARG A 178 16.17 -2.66 1.06
CA ARG A 178 17.20 -1.64 0.83
C ARG A 178 17.71 -1.84 -0.60
N GLY A 179 17.26 -1.02 -1.55
CA GLY A 179 17.63 -1.17 -2.97
C GLY A 179 16.71 -0.46 -3.95
N ILE A 180 17.12 -0.45 -5.22
CA ILE A 180 16.33 -0.03 -6.38
C ILE A 180 15.55 -1.26 -6.87
N PHE A 181 14.24 -1.11 -7.11
CA PHE A 181 13.49 -2.15 -7.82
C PHE A 181 13.85 -2.04 -9.30
N GLU A 182 14.51 -3.06 -9.86
CA GLU A 182 14.47 -3.30 -11.29
C GLU A 182 13.10 -3.93 -11.58
N TYR A 183 12.25 -3.20 -12.31
CA TYR A 183 10.93 -3.68 -12.70
C TYR A 183 11.04 -4.54 -13.95
N ILE A 184 10.43 -5.73 -13.89
CA ILE A 184 10.03 -6.45 -15.10
C ILE A 184 8.69 -5.83 -15.53
N ILE A 185 8.69 -5.32 -16.76
CA ILE A 185 7.54 -4.73 -17.48
C ILE A 185 6.53 -5.82 -17.81
#